data_AF-A0A956YFW1-F1
#
_entry.id   AF-A0A956YFW1-F1
#
_cell.length_a   1.000
_cell.length_b   1.000
_cell.length_c   1.000
_cell.angle_alpha   90.00
_cell.angle_beta   90.00
_cell.angle_gamma   90.00
#
_symmetry.space_group_name_H-M   'P 1'
#
loop_
_entity.id
_entity.type
_entity.pdbx_description
1 polymer ?
#
loop_
_entity_poly.entity_id
_entity_poly.type
_entity_poly.pdbx_seq_one_letter_code
_entity_poly.pdbx_strand_id
1 'polypeptide(L)' 'VAYLMFYEVVSRLGASRSTMVTYVVPAVGLILGVVLLGEQLDLFIIGGAALIFAGIGIVNLRLFSRLNRIKTRPAVGD' A
#
# COMPACT_ATOMS: atom_id res chain seq x y z
N VAL A 1 9.97 20.04 -3.13
CA VAL A 1 9.88 19.82 -1.66
C VAL A 1 9.38 18.40 -1.33
N ALA A 2 8.20 17.96 -1.78
CA ALA A 2 7.66 16.62 -1.47
C ALA A 2 8.59 15.44 -1.84
N TYR A 3 9.23 15.47 -3.01
CA TYR A 3 10.18 14.43 -3.41
C TYR A 3 11.44 14.38 -2.52
N LEU A 4 11.90 15.52 -1.99
CA LEU A 4 13.04 15.54 -1.07
C LEU A 4 12.68 14.85 0.25
N MET A 5 11.48 15.11 0.77
CA MET A 5 10.97 14.40 1.94
C MET A 5 10.80 12.89 1.68
N PHE A 6 10.32 12.51 0.50
CA PHE A 6 10.22 11.10 0.12
C PHE A 6 11.59 10.42 0.09
N TYR A 7 12.61 11.05 -0.49
CA TYR A 7 13.97 10.51 -0.49
C TYR A 7 14.58 10.42 0.91
N GLU A 8 14.22 11.32 1.83
CA GLU A 8 14.61 11.21 3.24
C GLU A 8 13.93 10.03 3.95
N VAL A 9 12.65 9.77 3.67
CA VAL A 9 11.96 8.57 4.17
C VAL A 9 12.63 7.31 3.62
N VAL A 10 13.00 7.31 2.33
CA VAL A 10 13.74 6.21 1.68
C VAL A 10 15.10 5.96 2.34
N SER A 11 15.86 7.02 2.64
CA SER A 11 17.17 6.87 3.27
C SER A 11 17.09 6.37 4.72
N ARG A 12 16.03 6.73 5.46
CA ARG A 12 15.85 6.36 6.88
C ARG A 12 15.16 5.01 7.08
N LEU A 13 14.15 4.67 6.29
CA LEU A 13 13.32 3.47 6.47
C LEU A 13 13.63 2.35 5.46
N GLY A 14 14.45 2.64 4.45
CA GLY A 14 14.76 1.73 3.34
C GLY A 14 13.64 1.67 2.29
N ALA A 15 13.99 1.19 1.10
CA ALA A 15 13.09 1.20 -0.07
C ALA A 15 11.76 0.45 0.18
N SER A 16 11.79 -0.69 0.87
CA SER A 16 10.59 -1.51 1.10
C SER A 16 9.55 -0.87 2.03
N ARG A 17 9.94 -0.05 3.01
CA ARG A 17 8.98 0.61 3.90
C ARG A 17 8.50 1.94 3.34
N SER A 18 9.29 2.55 2.47
CA SER A 18 8.98 3.87 1.91
C SER A 18 7.87 3.82 0.86
N THR A 19 7.70 2.68 0.19
CA THR A 19 6.55 2.44 -0.70
C THR A 19 5.21 2.48 0.04
N MET A 20 5.18 2.28 1.37
CA MET A 20 3.94 2.41 2.14
C MET A 20 3.39 3.84 2.14
N VAL A 21 4.24 4.85 1.96
CA VAL A 21 3.81 6.26 1.89
C VAL A 21 2.87 6.48 0.71
N THR A 22 3.08 5.77 -0.40
CA THR A 22 2.23 5.89 -1.59
C THR A 22 0.80 5.40 -1.33
N TYR A 23 0.58 4.51 -0.35
CA TYR A 23 -0.76 4.05 0.01
C TYR A 23 -1.61 5.13 0.71
N VAL A 24 -1.01 6.24 1.13
CA VAL A 24 -1.71 7.40 1.68
C VAL A 24 -2.42 8.20 0.58
N VAL A 25 -1.90 8.19 -0.65
CA VAL A 25 -2.41 8.96 -1.79
C VAL A 25 -3.90 8.71 -2.06
N PRO A 26 -4.40 7.46 -2.20
CA PRO A 26 -5.81 7.23 -2.45
C PRO A 26 -6.72 7.69 -1.30
N ALA A 27 -6.28 7.54 -0.04
CA ALA A 27 -7.05 8.01 1.12
C ALA A 27 -7.17 9.54 1.12
N VAL A 28 -6.06 10.24 0.89
CA VAL A 28 -6.05 11.71 0.78
C VAL A 28 -6.90 12.17 -0.40
N GLY A 29 -6.76 11.53 -1.56
CA GLY A 29 -7.57 11.84 -2.74
C GLY A 29 -9.07 11.75 -2.47
N LEU A 30 -9.52 10.67 -1.81
CA LEU A 30 -10.93 10.49 -1.44
C LEU A 30 -11.41 11.57 -0.45
N ILE A 31 -10.62 11.86 0.58
CA ILE A 31 -10.96 12.90 1.57
C ILE A 31 -11.09 14.26 0.88
N LEU A 32 -10.15 14.61 0.01
CA LEU A 32 -10.18 15.88 -0.71
C LEU A 32 -11.34 15.96 -1.70
N GLY A 33 -11.69 14.86 -2.39
CA GLY A 33 -12.87 14.79 -3.27
C GLY A 33 -14.17 15.07 -2.51
N VAL A 34 -14.35 14.47 -1.33
CA VAL A 34 -15.54 14.70 -0.50
C VAL A 34 -15.55 16.09 0.12
N VAL A 35 -14.43 16.53 0.71
CA VAL A 35 -14.38 17.77 1.51
C VAL A 35 -14.27 19.03 0.65
N LEU A 36 -13.42 19.02 -0.38
CA LEU A 36 -13.17 20.20 -1.21
C LEU A 36 -14.07 20.24 -2.44
N LEU A 37 -14.30 19.08 -3.07
CA LEU A 37 -15.10 18.99 -4.29
C LEU A 37 -16.59 18.78 -4.00
N GLY A 38 -16.94 18.37 -2.77
CA GLY A 38 -18.33 18.09 -2.39
C GLY A 38 -18.88 16.83 -3.05
N GLU A 39 -18.02 15.88 -3.46
CA GLU A 39 -18.48 14.62 -4.03
C GLU A 39 -19.39 13.89 -3.04
N GLN A 40 -20.60 13.55 -3.51
CA GLN A 40 -21.52 12.72 -2.74
C GLN A 40 -21.00 11.30 -2.73
N LEU A 41 -20.91 10.72 -1.53
CA LEU A 41 -20.50 9.32 -1.34
C LEU A 41 -21.57 8.37 -1.87
N ASP A 42 -21.51 8.10 -3.17
CA ASP A 42 -22.35 7.09 -3.83
C ASP A 42 -21.76 5.67 -3.62
N LEU A 43 -22.61 4.66 -3.78
CA LEU A 43 -22.25 3.24 -3.66
C LEU A 43 -21.05 2.87 -4.54
N PHE A 44 -20.92 3.49 -5.71
CA PHE A 44 -19.78 3.30 -6.60
C PHE A 44 -18.47 3.82 -6.01
N ILE A 45 -18.49 4.99 -5.36
CA ILE A 45 -17.30 5.57 -4.71
C ILE A 45 -16.88 4.70 -3.52
N ILE A 46 -17.85 4.26 -2.73
CA ILE A 46 -17.59 3.35 -1.60
C ILE A 46 -17.04 2.01 -2.10
N GLY A 47 -17.62 1.45 -3.17
CA GLY A 47 -17.15 0.22 -3.80
C GLY A 47 -15.73 0.36 -4.36
N GLY A 48 -15.42 1.46 -5.04
CA GLY A 48 -14.08 1.76 -5.54
C GLY A 48 -13.06 1.94 -4.42
N ALA A 49 -13.41 2.69 -3.37
CA ALA A 49 -12.56 2.86 -2.19
C ALA A 49 -12.28 1.51 -1.51
N ALA A 50 -13.31 0.69 -1.30
CA ALA A 50 -13.17 -0.66 -0.74
C ALA A 50 -12.24 -1.54 -1.60
N LEU A 51 -12.36 -1.47 -2.93
CA LEU A 51 -11.51 -2.23 -3.85
C LEU A 51 -10.03 -1.81 -3.76
N ILE A 52 -9.76 -0.51 -3.67
CA ILE A 52 -8.40 0.04 -3.51
C ILE A 52 -7.80 -0.46 -2.18
N PHE A 53 -8.51 -0.28 -1.07
CA PHE A 53 -8.02 -0.70 0.24
C PHE A 53 -7.84 -2.22 0.34
N ALA A 54 -8.75 -3.00 -0.26
CA ALA A 54 -8.61 -4.44 -0.35
C ALA A 54 -7.35 -4.85 -1.13
N GLY A 55 -7.08 -4.23 -2.28
CA GLY A 55 -5.86 -4.49 -3.06
C GLY A 55 -4.58 -4.17 -2.29
N ILE A 56 -4.53 -3.02 -1.62
CA ILE A 56 -3.40 -2.63 -0.76
C ILE A 56 -3.19 -3.65 0.37
N GLY A 57 -4.28 -4.09 0.99
CA GLY A 57 -4.28 -5.12 2.02
C GLY A 57 -3.71 -6.44 1.50
N ILE A 58 -4.24 -6.96 0.40
CA ILE A 58 -3.82 -8.24 -0.19
C ILE A 58 -2.30 -8.26 -0.47
N VAL A 59 -1.76 -7.16 -0.99
CA VAL A 59 -0.32 -7.06 -1.30
C VAL A 59 0.54 -6.93 -0.03
N ASN A 60 0.06 -6.21 0.99
CA ASN A 60 0.83 -5.99 2.24
C ASN A 60 0.71 -7.10 3.28
N LEU A 61 -0.42 -7.80 3.31
CA LEU A 61 -0.61 -8.93 4.21
C LEU A 61 0.42 -10.01 3.83
N ARG A 62 1.29 -10.35 4.80
CA ARG A 62 2.35 -11.36 4.68
C ARG A 62 1.84 -12.79 4.41
N LEU A 63 0.58 -12.96 4.04
CA LEU A 63 -0.03 -14.22 3.63
C LEU A 63 0.80 -14.90 2.54
N PHE A 64 1.28 -14.13 1.56
CA PHE A 64 2.12 -14.63 0.47
C PHE A 64 3.55 -15.01 0.92
N SER A 65 4.08 -14.35 1.94
CA SER A 65 5.44 -14.61 2.46
C SER A 65 5.53 -15.94 3.22
N ARG A 66 4.42 -16.40 3.84
CA ARG A 66 4.38 -17.72 4.51
C ARG A 66 4.31 -18.90 3.54
N LEU A 67 3.61 -18.74 2.42
CA LEU A 67 3.52 -19.78 1.38
C LEU A 67 4.86 -19.98 0.64
N ASN A 68 5.62 -18.90 0.43
CA ASN A 68 6.88 -18.98 -0.33
C ASN A 68 8.07 -19.56 0.47
N ARG A 69 7.90 -19.77 1.78
CA ARG A 69 8.96 -20.31 2.66
C ARG A 69 9.09 -21.84 2.60
N ILE A 70 8.16 -22.53 1.93
CA ILE A 70 8.15 -23.99 1.81
C ILE A 70 9.06 -24.46 0.65
N LYS A 71 9.41 -23.59 -0.31
CA LYS A 71 10.15 -23.96 -1.52
C LYS A 71 11.68 -23.86 -1.43
N THR A 72 12.24 -23.39 -0.31
CA THR A 72 13.69 -23.07 -0.19
C THR A 72 14.43 -23.86 0.89
N ARG A 73 14.06 -25.13 1.12
CA ARG A 73 15.05 -26.07 1.69
C ARG A 73 15.88 -26.60 0.53
N PRO A 74 17.08 -26.06 0.23
CA PRO A 74 18.04 -26.87 -0.48
C PRO A 74 18.28 -28.09 0.42
N ALA A 75 18.05 -29.27 -0.14
CA ALA A 75 18.60 -30.49 0.42
C ALA A 75 20.11 -30.29 0.46
N VAL A 76 20.62 -29.87 1.61
CA VAL A 76 22.02 -30.03 1.94
C VAL A 76 22.22 -31.53 1.95
N GLY A 77 22.94 -32.01 0.95
CA GLY A 77 23.40 -33.39 0.89
C GLY A 77 24.56 -33.54 1.86
N ASP A 78 24.36 -34.41 2.83
CA ASP A 78 25.36 -35.10 3.62
C ASP A 78 25.83 -36.38 2.89
#